data_AF-A0AAV4D441-F1
#
_entry.id   AF-A0AAV4D441-F1
#
_cell.length_a   1.000
_cell.length_b   1.000
_cell.length_c   1.000
_cell.angle_alpha   90.00
_cell.angle_beta   90.00
_cell.angle_gamma   90.00
#
_symmetry.space_group_name_H-M   'P 1'
#
loop_
_entity.id
_entity.type
_entity.pdbx_description
1 polymer ?
#
loop_
_entity_poly.entity_id
_entity_poly.type
_entity_poly.pdbx_seq_one_letter_code
_entity_poly.pdbx_strand_id
1 'polypeptide(L)'
;MATPHINANPGDFAETVLMPGDPLRAQYIAETFLEDVVKVCDVRNMFGFTGTYKGKKVSVMGHGMGIPSCCIYVHELIKDYGVKNVIRVGSCGAVRDDVNLMDVVIGMGASTDSKVNRIRFNDHDFAAIADYGLLEEAVKQARLQEVPVKVGNIFSADLFYTPEADIFDKMKHLGILGVDMEAAGIYGVAADLGAKALTVLTHSNPKRPAMVCRECGAFPPLLNNQEVLNELDRLSQHHHDGLPSCKDAQCENYGLSVHTHKDRYHAFGFSGDRQRYRCKSCQGTFVDRWSGTNKKLSFQETLLGLLFTGYSVREICRKLEINPKTFYDHIDQIASRCRRKLADIDARWINHADEYQLTSNYRTLQPLSNNGVFWFATCDANSGYVLCQHTNYSVDATPTSFTDHNAFQVDCQIVPSDYSAENNSE
;
A
#
# COMPACT_ATOMS: atom_id res chain seq x y z
N MET A 1 -35.75 10.06 15.72
CA MET A 1 -35.27 9.39 16.95
C MET A 1 -34.08 8.55 16.53
N ALA A 2 -33.02 8.48 17.33
CA ALA A 2 -31.88 7.61 17.01
C ALA A 2 -32.31 6.13 16.97
N THR A 3 -31.70 5.34 16.09
CA THR A 3 -31.85 3.89 16.03
C THR A 3 -30.71 3.22 16.82
N PRO A 4 -30.73 1.89 17.05
CA PRO A 4 -29.64 1.20 17.74
C PRO A 4 -28.26 1.33 17.07
N HIS A 5 -28.20 1.61 15.76
CA HIS A 5 -26.95 1.67 15.00
C HIS A 5 -26.67 3.04 14.35
N ILE A 6 -27.57 4.01 14.47
CA ILE A 6 -27.44 5.35 13.89
C ILE A 6 -27.90 6.40 14.91
N ASN A 7 -27.01 7.32 15.31
CA ASN A 7 -27.28 8.39 16.28
C ASN A 7 -27.70 9.73 15.66
N ALA A 8 -28.22 9.70 14.42
CA ALA A 8 -28.66 10.89 13.70
C ALA A 8 -30.10 11.30 14.07
N ASN A 9 -30.46 12.56 13.79
CA ASN A 9 -31.82 13.07 13.89
C ASN A 9 -32.60 12.85 12.58
N PRO A 10 -33.94 12.83 12.62
CA PRO A 10 -34.75 12.85 11.40
C PRO A 10 -34.42 14.07 10.53
N GLY A 11 -34.17 13.85 9.25
CA GLY A 11 -33.78 14.91 8.29
C GLY A 11 -32.27 15.15 8.15
N ASP A 12 -31.44 14.53 8.99
CA ASP A 12 -29.98 14.63 8.88
C ASP A 12 -29.45 13.90 7.65
N PHE A 13 -30.08 12.80 7.24
CA PHE A 13 -29.80 12.12 5.97
C PHE A 13 -30.57 12.74 4.80
N ALA A 14 -29.96 12.71 3.62
CA ALA A 14 -30.61 13.02 2.36
C ALA A 14 -31.50 11.85 1.88
N GLU A 15 -32.40 12.10 0.94
CA GLU A 15 -33.18 11.02 0.32
C GLU A 15 -32.32 10.03 -0.49
N THR A 16 -31.08 10.40 -0.83
CA THR A 16 -30.13 9.55 -1.56
C THR A 16 -28.85 9.38 -0.75
N VAL A 17 -28.47 8.12 -0.52
CA VAL A 17 -27.26 7.76 0.22
C VAL A 17 -26.34 6.92 -0.66
N LEU A 18 -25.07 7.34 -0.78
CA LEU A 18 -23.99 6.50 -1.30
C LEU A 18 -23.44 5.64 -0.16
N MET A 19 -23.27 4.35 -0.38
CA MET A 19 -22.84 3.43 0.68
C MET A 19 -21.63 2.59 0.27
N PRO A 20 -20.41 3.00 0.64
CA PRO A 20 -19.26 2.10 0.65
C PRO A 20 -19.30 1.15 1.86
N GLY A 21 -18.55 0.05 1.79
CA GLY A 21 -18.42 -0.85 2.95
C GLY A 21 -17.57 -0.27 4.07
N ASP A 22 -16.46 0.35 3.70
CA ASP A 22 -15.50 0.95 4.63
C ASP A 22 -15.96 2.37 5.05
N PRO A 23 -16.13 2.64 6.37
CA PRO A 23 -16.47 3.97 6.86
C PRO A 23 -15.38 5.03 6.57
N LEU A 24 -14.10 4.64 6.45
CA LEU A 24 -13.04 5.56 6.03
C LEU A 24 -13.17 5.94 4.56
N ARG A 25 -13.69 5.04 3.72
CA ARG A 25 -14.05 5.38 2.34
C ARG A 25 -15.26 6.33 2.30
N ALA A 26 -16.21 6.19 3.22
CA ALA A 26 -17.32 7.15 3.33
C ALA A 26 -16.80 8.54 3.68
N GLN A 27 -15.86 8.64 4.62
CA GLN A 27 -15.18 9.88 4.98
C GLN A 27 -14.43 10.47 3.77
N TYR A 28 -13.63 9.65 3.08
CA TYR A 28 -12.92 10.08 1.88
C TYR A 28 -13.86 10.66 0.80
N ILE A 29 -14.97 9.98 0.51
CA ILE A 29 -15.93 10.46 -0.48
C ILE A 29 -16.55 11.79 -0.03
N ALA A 30 -16.92 11.90 1.25
CA ALA A 30 -17.51 13.11 1.78
C ALA A 30 -16.54 14.30 1.69
N GLU A 31 -15.31 14.14 2.17
CA GLU A 31 -14.28 15.20 2.19
C GLU A 31 -13.79 15.59 0.79
N THR A 32 -13.82 14.65 -0.16
CA THR A 32 -13.29 14.89 -1.51
C THR A 32 -14.33 15.48 -2.46
N PHE A 33 -15.59 15.02 -2.37
CA PHE A 33 -16.59 15.32 -3.39
C PHE A 33 -17.73 16.20 -2.90
N LEU A 34 -17.97 16.33 -1.60
CA LEU A 34 -19.12 17.07 -1.08
C LEU A 34 -18.72 18.45 -0.53
N GLU A 35 -19.64 19.38 -0.63
CA GLU A 35 -19.60 20.70 0.01
C GLU A 35 -20.47 20.69 1.28
N ASP A 36 -20.23 21.60 2.22
CA ASP A 36 -21.00 21.77 3.47
C ASP A 36 -21.17 20.47 4.28
N VAL A 37 -20.08 19.70 4.40
CA VAL A 37 -20.10 18.37 4.99
C VAL A 37 -20.34 18.40 6.49
N VAL A 38 -21.34 17.64 6.93
CA VAL A 38 -21.62 17.36 8.34
C VAL A 38 -21.56 15.86 8.58
N LYS A 39 -20.81 15.44 9.60
CA LYS A 39 -20.85 14.06 10.10
C LYS A 39 -22.11 13.87 10.94
N VAL A 40 -22.99 13.00 10.49
CA VAL A 40 -24.33 12.77 11.09
C VAL A 40 -24.40 11.46 11.89
N CYS A 41 -23.45 10.54 11.70
CA CYS A 41 -23.40 9.28 12.43
C CYS A 41 -21.96 8.83 12.69
N ASP A 42 -21.71 8.29 13.88
CA ASP A 42 -20.42 7.69 14.28
C ASP A 42 -20.55 6.44 15.18
N VAL A 43 -21.77 5.94 15.41
CA VAL A 43 -22.01 4.72 16.20
C VAL A 43 -21.23 3.55 15.61
N ARG A 44 -20.50 2.82 16.46
CA ARG A 44 -19.61 1.68 16.09
C ARG A 44 -18.51 2.04 15.08
N ASN A 45 -18.16 3.32 14.97
CA ASN A 45 -17.29 3.86 13.93
C ASN A 45 -17.84 3.65 12.52
N MET A 46 -19.16 3.46 12.36
CA MET A 46 -19.81 3.44 11.06
C MET A 46 -20.17 4.86 10.64
N PHE A 47 -19.19 5.55 10.06
CA PHE A 47 -19.31 6.97 9.76
C PHE A 47 -20.36 7.24 8.69
N GLY A 48 -21.25 8.21 8.98
CA GLY A 48 -22.23 8.76 8.07
C GLY A 48 -22.06 10.27 7.95
N PHE A 49 -22.14 10.77 6.72
CA PHE A 49 -21.97 12.18 6.38
C PHE A 49 -23.11 12.64 5.48
N THR A 50 -23.44 13.92 5.56
CA THR A 50 -24.35 14.60 4.64
C THR A 50 -23.73 15.91 4.21
N GLY A 51 -23.83 16.22 2.92
CA GLY A 51 -23.39 17.48 2.35
C GLY A 51 -24.16 17.76 1.07
N THR A 52 -23.59 18.58 0.18
CA THR A 52 -24.14 18.84 -1.15
C THR A 52 -23.16 18.48 -2.25
N TYR A 53 -23.67 17.95 -3.36
CA TYR A 53 -22.92 17.74 -4.58
C TYR A 53 -23.63 18.48 -5.71
N LYS A 54 -22.96 19.49 -6.30
CA LYS A 54 -23.55 20.35 -7.34
C LYS A 54 -24.94 20.91 -6.95
N GLY A 55 -25.04 21.40 -5.71
CA GLY A 55 -26.27 21.96 -5.14
C GLY A 55 -27.34 20.93 -4.71
N LYS A 56 -27.11 19.63 -4.87
CA LYS A 56 -28.04 18.57 -4.44
C LYS A 56 -27.59 17.96 -3.12
N LYS A 57 -28.47 17.93 -2.12
CA LYS A 57 -28.21 17.26 -0.83
C LYS A 57 -28.02 15.75 -1.06
N VAL A 58 -26.90 15.21 -0.60
CA VAL A 58 -26.56 13.79 -0.69
C VAL A 58 -25.86 13.34 0.58
N SER A 59 -26.06 12.08 0.95
CA SER A 59 -25.38 11.48 2.09
C SER A 59 -24.43 10.38 1.65
N VAL A 60 -23.42 10.11 2.47
CA VAL A 60 -22.48 9.00 2.29
C VAL A 60 -22.32 8.29 3.62
N MET A 61 -22.49 6.98 3.67
CA MET A 61 -22.38 6.23 4.92
C MET A 61 -21.78 4.84 4.71
N GLY A 62 -20.87 4.44 5.61
CA GLY A 62 -20.37 3.07 5.65
C GLY A 62 -21.49 2.05 5.93
N HIS A 63 -21.37 0.84 5.41
CA HIS A 63 -22.32 -0.26 5.72
C HIS A 63 -21.67 -1.52 6.31
N GLY A 64 -20.35 -1.52 6.53
CA GLY A 64 -19.60 -2.68 7.00
C GLY A 64 -19.45 -3.76 5.93
N MET A 65 -19.09 -4.99 6.33
CA MET A 65 -18.94 -6.13 5.41
C MET A 65 -20.02 -7.17 5.65
N GLY A 66 -20.54 -7.75 4.57
CA GLY A 66 -21.51 -8.83 4.58
C GLY A 66 -22.96 -8.37 4.63
N ILE A 67 -23.83 -9.23 4.09
CA ILE A 67 -25.29 -9.04 4.02
C ILE A 67 -25.91 -8.67 5.37
N PRO A 68 -25.60 -9.34 6.50
CA PRO A 68 -26.19 -8.99 7.79
C PRO A 68 -25.89 -7.56 8.24
N SER A 69 -24.65 -7.08 8.02
CA SER A 69 -24.25 -5.72 8.36
C SER A 69 -25.00 -4.70 7.52
N CYS A 70 -24.94 -4.82 6.18
CA CYS A 70 -25.56 -3.83 5.31
C CYS A 70 -27.09 -3.81 5.43
N CYS A 71 -27.74 -4.95 5.70
CA CYS A 71 -29.18 -5.00 5.92
C CYS A 71 -29.64 -4.18 7.13
N ILE A 72 -28.86 -4.12 8.21
CA ILE A 72 -29.18 -3.30 9.40
C ILE A 72 -29.24 -1.82 9.00
N TYR A 73 -28.14 -1.32 8.43
CA TYR A 73 -28.03 0.11 8.10
C TYR A 73 -29.02 0.54 7.02
N VAL A 74 -29.18 -0.27 5.97
CA VAL A 74 -30.14 0.03 4.89
C VAL A 74 -31.57 0.03 5.41
N HIS A 75 -31.93 -0.90 6.31
CA HIS A 75 -33.27 -0.94 6.91
C HIS A 75 -33.55 0.32 7.73
N GLU A 76 -32.65 0.68 8.64
CA GLU A 76 -32.80 1.86 9.49
C GLU A 76 -32.81 3.16 8.66
N LEU A 77 -31.94 3.28 7.66
CA LEU A 77 -31.91 4.43 6.75
C LEU A 77 -33.23 4.64 6.00
N ILE A 78 -33.80 3.56 5.46
CA ILE A 78 -35.06 3.67 4.70
C ILE A 78 -36.23 3.93 5.65
N LYS A 79 -36.35 3.12 6.70
CA LYS A 79 -37.53 3.12 7.58
C LYS A 79 -37.59 4.32 8.52
N ASP A 80 -36.47 4.65 9.17
CA ASP A 80 -36.44 5.62 10.26
C ASP A 80 -35.90 7.00 9.80
N TYR A 81 -35.11 7.03 8.73
CA TYR A 81 -34.50 8.25 8.17
C TYR A 81 -35.04 8.68 6.80
N GLY A 82 -35.99 7.93 6.23
CA GLY A 82 -36.71 8.33 5.00
C GLY A 82 -35.84 8.32 3.74
N VAL A 83 -34.74 7.57 3.73
CA VAL A 83 -33.91 7.38 2.54
C VAL A 83 -34.70 6.62 1.48
N LYS A 84 -34.66 7.11 0.23
CA LYS A 84 -35.41 6.55 -0.91
C LYS A 84 -34.52 5.85 -1.92
N ASN A 85 -33.27 6.31 -2.07
CA ASN A 85 -32.32 5.78 -3.03
C ASN A 85 -31.03 5.37 -2.31
N VAL A 86 -30.65 4.10 -2.43
CA VAL A 86 -29.41 3.55 -1.88
C VAL A 86 -28.49 3.16 -3.03
N ILE A 87 -27.33 3.81 -3.13
CA ILE A 87 -26.34 3.49 -4.17
C ILE A 87 -25.10 2.93 -3.49
N ARG A 88 -24.93 1.61 -3.52
CA ARG A 88 -23.72 0.97 -3.04
C ARG A 88 -22.56 1.26 -4.00
N VAL A 89 -21.44 1.71 -3.43
CA VAL A 89 -20.18 1.99 -4.15
C VAL A 89 -19.07 1.12 -3.57
N GLY A 90 -18.89 -0.06 -4.16
CA GLY A 90 -18.08 -1.13 -3.60
C GLY A 90 -16.92 -1.57 -4.48
N SER A 91 -16.32 -2.67 -4.08
CA SER A 91 -15.32 -3.39 -4.86
C SER A 91 -15.73 -4.84 -5.04
N CYS A 92 -15.25 -5.49 -6.10
CA CYS A 92 -15.50 -6.91 -6.34
C CYS A 92 -14.27 -7.65 -6.88
N GLY A 93 -14.24 -8.97 -6.67
CA GLY A 93 -13.35 -9.87 -7.41
C GLY A 93 -14.00 -10.30 -8.71
N ALA A 94 -13.36 -10.05 -9.86
CA ALA A 94 -13.83 -10.52 -11.15
C ALA A 94 -13.76 -12.05 -11.25
N VAL A 95 -14.77 -12.63 -11.89
CA VAL A 95 -14.84 -14.08 -12.16
C VAL A 95 -14.74 -14.36 -13.66
N ARG A 96 -15.25 -13.45 -14.48
CA ARG A 96 -15.16 -13.54 -15.94
C ARG A 96 -13.85 -12.95 -16.46
N ASP A 97 -13.27 -13.62 -17.46
CA ASP A 97 -11.99 -13.23 -18.07
C ASP A 97 -12.06 -11.88 -18.80
N ASP A 98 -13.25 -11.46 -19.22
CA ASP A 98 -13.43 -10.20 -19.92
C ASP A 98 -13.62 -8.99 -18.99
N VAL A 99 -13.64 -9.19 -17.66
CA VAL A 99 -13.72 -8.13 -16.63
C VAL A 99 -12.30 -7.84 -16.12
N ASN A 100 -11.73 -6.72 -16.57
CA ASN A 100 -10.35 -6.34 -16.27
C ASN A 100 -10.24 -5.55 -14.96
N LEU A 101 -9.03 -5.45 -14.42
CA LEU A 101 -8.76 -4.57 -13.29
C LEU A 101 -9.17 -3.13 -13.65
N MET A 102 -9.75 -2.42 -12.67
CA MET A 102 -10.31 -1.08 -12.84
C MET A 102 -11.60 -0.99 -13.64
N ASP A 103 -12.09 -2.10 -14.23
CA ASP A 103 -13.42 -2.09 -14.85
C ASP A 103 -14.50 -1.75 -13.82
N VAL A 104 -15.50 -1.00 -14.26
CA VAL A 104 -16.69 -0.70 -13.47
C VAL A 104 -17.78 -1.71 -13.83
N VAL A 105 -18.28 -2.40 -12.81
CA VAL A 105 -19.37 -3.37 -12.89
C VAL A 105 -20.62 -2.77 -12.25
N ILE A 106 -21.72 -2.78 -12.98
CA ILE A 106 -23.05 -2.37 -12.50
C ILE A 106 -23.87 -3.65 -12.31
N GLY A 107 -24.18 -3.96 -11.04
CA GLY A 107 -25.00 -5.12 -10.69
C GLY A 107 -26.46 -4.88 -11.08
N MET A 108 -26.93 -5.53 -12.13
CA MET A 108 -28.36 -5.49 -12.49
C MET A 108 -29.19 -6.47 -11.65
N GLY A 109 -28.54 -7.55 -11.22
CA GLY A 109 -29.02 -8.53 -10.27
C GLY A 109 -27.88 -9.03 -9.41
N ALA A 110 -28.21 -9.65 -8.29
CA ALA A 110 -27.24 -10.26 -7.39
C ALA A 110 -27.71 -11.66 -6.96
N SER A 111 -26.96 -12.69 -7.38
CA SER A 111 -27.03 -14.03 -6.80
C SER A 111 -26.38 -14.04 -5.41
N THR A 112 -26.65 -15.05 -4.59
CA THR A 112 -26.08 -15.14 -3.24
C THR A 112 -26.14 -16.57 -2.70
N ASP A 113 -25.21 -16.91 -1.80
CA ASP A 113 -25.25 -18.09 -0.93
C ASP A 113 -26.00 -17.84 0.39
N SER A 114 -26.35 -16.58 0.67
CA SER A 114 -27.04 -16.19 1.89
C SER A 114 -28.50 -16.61 1.91
N LYS A 115 -28.98 -17.07 3.07
CA LYS A 115 -30.37 -17.53 3.23
C LYS A 115 -31.38 -16.39 3.44
N VAL A 116 -30.93 -15.14 3.58
CA VAL A 116 -31.80 -14.02 3.99
C VAL A 116 -33.01 -13.81 3.07
N ASN A 117 -32.83 -13.94 1.76
CA ASN A 117 -33.91 -13.70 0.80
C ASN A 117 -34.88 -14.88 0.73
N ARG A 118 -34.40 -16.10 0.93
CA ARG A 118 -35.26 -17.27 1.13
C ARG A 118 -36.11 -17.13 2.38
N ILE A 119 -35.57 -16.61 3.48
CA ILE A 119 -36.36 -16.34 4.69
C ILE A 119 -37.44 -15.29 4.41
N ARG A 120 -37.13 -14.21 3.68
CA ARG A 120 -38.11 -13.18 3.27
C ARG A 120 -39.19 -13.72 2.32
N PHE A 121 -38.85 -14.70 1.49
CA PHE A 121 -39.68 -15.17 0.39
C PHE A 121 -40.14 -16.62 0.56
N ASN A 122 -40.29 -17.09 1.81
CA ASN A 122 -40.81 -18.43 2.15
C ASN A 122 -40.10 -19.58 1.42
N ASP A 123 -38.77 -19.55 1.41
CA ASP A 123 -37.84 -20.50 0.78
C ASP A 123 -37.90 -20.56 -0.76
N HIS A 124 -38.67 -19.68 -1.40
CA HIS A 124 -38.59 -19.46 -2.85
C HIS A 124 -37.35 -18.64 -3.23
N ASP A 125 -36.94 -18.77 -4.49
CA ASP A 125 -35.82 -18.02 -5.04
C ASP A 125 -36.29 -16.61 -5.44
N PHE A 126 -35.96 -15.63 -4.59
CA PHE A 126 -36.18 -14.22 -4.88
C PHE A 126 -35.07 -13.68 -5.79
N ALA A 127 -35.45 -13.12 -6.94
CA ALA A 127 -34.52 -12.45 -7.84
C ALA A 127 -34.17 -11.05 -7.31
N ALA A 128 -33.07 -10.94 -6.57
CA ALA A 128 -32.57 -9.67 -6.05
C ALA A 128 -32.02 -8.78 -7.19
N ILE A 129 -32.79 -7.77 -7.59
CA ILE A 129 -32.50 -6.89 -8.74
C ILE A 129 -32.38 -5.43 -8.32
N ALA A 130 -31.62 -4.66 -9.10
CA ALA A 130 -31.51 -3.22 -8.95
C ALA A 130 -32.79 -2.49 -9.44
N ASP A 131 -33.00 -1.26 -8.98
CA ASP A 131 -33.98 -0.36 -9.59
C ASP A 131 -33.55 0.02 -11.01
N TYR A 132 -34.46 -0.17 -11.98
CA TYR A 132 -34.18 0.11 -13.38
C TYR A 132 -33.82 1.58 -13.63
N GLY A 133 -34.49 2.53 -12.97
CA GLY A 133 -34.24 3.96 -13.17
C GLY A 133 -32.85 4.38 -12.70
N LEU A 134 -32.41 3.88 -11.54
CA LEU A 134 -31.04 4.08 -11.06
C LEU A 134 -30.01 3.43 -12.01
N LEU A 135 -30.29 2.20 -12.46
CA LEU A 135 -29.42 1.46 -13.37
C LEU A 135 -29.25 2.19 -14.71
N GLU A 136 -30.35 2.59 -15.34
CA GLU A 136 -30.35 3.30 -16.62
C GLU A 136 -29.57 4.61 -16.51
N GLU A 137 -29.82 5.40 -15.47
CA GLU A 137 -29.13 6.68 -15.28
C GLU A 137 -27.64 6.46 -15.04
N ALA A 138 -27.23 5.45 -14.26
CA ALA A 138 -25.82 5.12 -14.07
C ALA A 138 -25.13 4.72 -15.38
N VAL A 139 -25.77 3.88 -16.21
CA VAL A 139 -25.25 3.50 -17.52
C VAL A 139 -25.15 4.69 -18.46
N LYS A 140 -26.15 5.56 -18.46
CA LYS A 140 -26.17 6.79 -19.26
C LYS A 140 -25.03 7.74 -18.85
N GLN A 141 -24.84 7.97 -17.56
CA GLN A 141 -23.75 8.83 -17.07
C GLN A 141 -22.38 8.25 -17.40
N ALA A 142 -22.19 6.93 -17.27
CA ALA A 142 -20.96 6.26 -17.67
C ALA A 142 -20.66 6.45 -19.17
N ARG A 143 -21.68 6.29 -20.04
CA ARG A 143 -21.53 6.55 -21.49
C ARG A 143 -21.17 8.00 -21.79
N LEU A 144 -21.81 8.96 -21.13
CA LEU A 144 -21.52 10.39 -21.32
C LEU A 144 -20.09 10.77 -20.88
N GLN A 145 -19.54 10.04 -19.91
CA GLN A 145 -18.18 10.23 -19.41
C GLN A 145 -17.17 9.32 -20.10
N GLU A 146 -17.59 8.55 -21.11
CA GLU A 146 -16.76 7.57 -21.83
C GLU A 146 -16.10 6.53 -20.90
N VAL A 147 -16.75 6.23 -19.78
CA VAL A 147 -16.32 5.21 -18.83
C VAL A 147 -16.89 3.86 -19.28
N PRO A 148 -16.05 2.88 -19.67
CA PRO A 148 -16.54 1.55 -20.02
C PRO A 148 -17.11 0.87 -18.77
N VAL A 149 -18.34 0.37 -18.89
CA VAL A 149 -19.03 -0.36 -17.82
C VAL A 149 -19.53 -1.71 -18.31
N LYS A 150 -19.56 -2.68 -17.40
CA LYS A 150 -20.23 -3.97 -17.62
C LYS A 150 -21.47 -4.06 -16.75
N VAL A 151 -22.60 -4.35 -17.38
CA VAL A 151 -23.89 -4.50 -16.70
C VAL A 151 -24.26 -5.96 -16.71
N GLY A 152 -24.58 -6.53 -15.54
CA GLY A 152 -24.88 -7.96 -15.44
C GLY A 152 -25.10 -8.43 -14.02
N ASN A 153 -25.17 -9.75 -13.85
CA ASN A 153 -25.37 -10.37 -12.56
C ASN A 153 -24.05 -10.41 -11.77
N ILE A 154 -24.11 -10.11 -10.48
CA ILE A 154 -23.00 -10.25 -9.53
C ILE A 154 -23.34 -11.32 -8.49
N PHE A 155 -22.37 -11.73 -7.68
CA PHE A 155 -22.61 -12.69 -6.60
C PHE A 155 -22.22 -12.10 -5.25
N SER A 156 -23.16 -12.01 -4.32
CA SER A 156 -22.93 -11.58 -2.95
C SER A 156 -22.70 -12.78 -2.04
N ALA A 157 -21.45 -13.01 -1.66
CA ALA A 157 -21.04 -14.14 -0.82
C ALA A 157 -21.05 -13.78 0.67
N ASP A 158 -21.56 -14.68 1.51
CA ASP A 158 -21.37 -14.62 2.96
C ASP A 158 -19.94 -15.07 3.35
N LEU A 159 -19.32 -15.94 2.54
CA LEU A 159 -17.97 -16.46 2.79
C LEU A 159 -16.93 -15.82 1.87
N PHE A 160 -16.15 -14.88 2.41
CA PHE A 160 -14.97 -14.36 1.71
C PHE A 160 -13.89 -15.44 1.50
N TYR A 161 -13.71 -16.31 2.50
CA TYR A 161 -12.82 -17.48 2.42
C TYR A 161 -13.65 -18.73 2.23
N THR A 162 -14.11 -18.97 1.01
CA THR A 162 -14.91 -20.15 0.68
C THR A 162 -14.05 -21.43 0.73
N PRO A 163 -14.56 -22.52 1.34
CA PRO A 163 -13.92 -23.84 1.26
C PRO A 163 -14.22 -24.57 -0.06
N GLU A 164 -15.18 -24.08 -0.87
CA GLU A 164 -15.58 -24.68 -2.14
C GLU A 164 -14.68 -24.17 -3.27
N ALA A 165 -13.76 -25.02 -3.75
CA ALA A 165 -12.75 -24.63 -4.73
C ALA A 165 -13.32 -24.34 -6.13
N ASP A 166 -14.40 -25.01 -6.53
CA ASP A 166 -14.98 -24.98 -7.88
C ASP A 166 -16.10 -23.93 -8.04
N ILE A 167 -16.45 -23.19 -6.98
CA ILE A 167 -17.56 -22.23 -7.02
C ILE A 167 -17.33 -21.11 -8.03
N PHE A 168 -16.08 -20.66 -8.19
CA PHE A 168 -15.73 -19.59 -9.13
C PHE A 168 -15.89 -20.03 -10.59
N ASP A 169 -15.58 -21.29 -10.92
CA ASP A 169 -15.79 -21.84 -12.25
C ASP A 169 -17.28 -21.93 -12.59
N LYS A 170 -18.12 -22.32 -11.62
CA LYS A 170 -19.59 -22.32 -11.76
C LYS A 170 -20.12 -20.90 -11.99
N MET A 171 -19.68 -19.94 -11.18
CA MET A 171 -20.05 -18.53 -11.33
C MET A 171 -19.66 -17.99 -12.71
N LYS A 172 -18.46 -18.34 -13.21
CA LYS A 172 -17.99 -17.99 -14.55
C LYS A 172 -18.89 -18.56 -15.63
N HIS A 173 -19.24 -19.84 -15.53
CA HIS A 173 -20.13 -20.50 -16.47
C HIS A 173 -21.53 -19.86 -16.52
N LEU A 174 -22.04 -19.40 -15.38
CA LEU A 174 -23.31 -18.69 -15.25
C LEU A 174 -23.23 -17.20 -15.64
N GLY A 175 -22.05 -16.71 -16.07
CA GLY A 175 -21.87 -15.35 -16.55
C GLY A 175 -21.80 -14.28 -15.45
N ILE A 176 -21.57 -14.66 -14.19
CA ILE A 176 -21.37 -13.73 -13.08
C ILE A 176 -20.18 -12.82 -13.36
N LEU A 177 -20.37 -11.50 -13.26
CA LEU A 177 -19.34 -10.51 -13.56
C LEU A 177 -18.31 -10.40 -12.43
N GLY A 178 -18.77 -10.38 -11.18
CA GLY A 178 -17.90 -10.27 -10.02
C GLY A 178 -18.56 -10.70 -8.72
N VAL A 179 -17.72 -10.98 -7.73
CA VAL A 179 -18.10 -11.39 -6.38
C VAL A 179 -17.91 -10.23 -5.41
N ASP A 180 -18.98 -9.88 -4.71
CA ASP A 180 -19.01 -8.93 -3.60
C ASP A 180 -19.63 -9.63 -2.36
N MET A 181 -20.09 -8.88 -1.34
CA MET A 181 -20.67 -9.49 -0.14
C MET A 181 -21.98 -8.83 0.31
N GLU A 182 -22.60 -7.92 -0.47
CA GLU A 182 -23.69 -7.08 0.07
C GLU A 182 -24.88 -6.86 -0.86
N ALA A 183 -24.67 -6.79 -2.18
CA ALA A 183 -25.70 -6.34 -3.12
C ALA A 183 -27.04 -7.09 -2.99
N ALA A 184 -27.02 -8.43 -2.88
CA ALA A 184 -28.23 -9.24 -2.74
C ALA A 184 -29.04 -8.92 -1.47
N GLY A 185 -28.36 -8.54 -0.38
CA GLY A 185 -28.98 -8.09 0.86
C GLY A 185 -29.59 -6.70 0.73
N ILE A 186 -28.87 -5.76 0.12
CA ILE A 186 -29.34 -4.38 -0.10
C ILE A 186 -30.58 -4.38 -1.01
N TYR A 187 -30.56 -5.10 -2.12
CA TYR A 187 -31.71 -5.23 -3.01
C TYR A 187 -32.91 -5.88 -2.32
N GLY A 188 -32.68 -6.91 -1.51
CA GLY A 188 -33.74 -7.55 -0.71
C GLY A 188 -34.41 -6.59 0.26
N VAL A 189 -33.66 -5.75 0.98
CA VAL A 189 -34.22 -4.75 1.91
C VAL A 189 -34.94 -3.63 1.16
N ALA A 190 -34.36 -3.15 0.06
CA ALA A 190 -34.99 -2.11 -0.74
C ALA A 190 -36.34 -2.57 -1.31
N ALA A 191 -36.43 -3.82 -1.78
CA ALA A 191 -37.68 -4.41 -2.25
C ALA A 191 -38.73 -4.54 -1.12
N ASP A 192 -38.32 -5.02 0.06
CA ASP A 192 -39.18 -5.19 1.24
C ASP A 192 -39.78 -3.87 1.73
N LEU A 193 -39.00 -2.79 1.68
CA LEU A 193 -39.40 -1.47 2.18
C LEU A 193 -39.87 -0.49 1.09
N GLY A 194 -39.94 -0.90 -0.18
CA GLY A 194 -40.39 -0.06 -1.29
C GLY A 194 -39.43 1.09 -1.64
N ALA A 195 -38.13 0.92 -1.39
CA ALA A 195 -37.07 1.86 -1.78
C ALA A 195 -36.36 1.42 -3.06
N LYS A 196 -35.48 2.27 -3.59
CA LYS A 196 -34.68 2.00 -4.79
C LYS A 196 -33.23 1.73 -4.41
N ALA A 197 -32.62 0.75 -5.06
CA ALA A 197 -31.23 0.43 -4.82
C ALA A 197 -30.46 0.11 -6.10
N LEU A 198 -29.16 0.47 -6.11
CA LEU A 198 -28.20 0.12 -7.15
C LEU A 198 -26.86 -0.24 -6.50
N THR A 199 -26.11 -1.14 -7.12
CA THR A 199 -24.74 -1.47 -6.71
C THR A 199 -23.81 -1.24 -7.89
N VAL A 200 -22.82 -0.37 -7.68
CA VAL A 200 -21.73 -0.09 -8.61
C VAL A 200 -20.43 -0.53 -7.94
N LEU A 201 -19.66 -1.35 -8.64
CA LEU A 201 -18.45 -1.98 -8.13
C LEU A 201 -17.30 -1.65 -9.05
N THR A 202 -16.12 -1.42 -8.49
CA THR A 202 -14.88 -1.46 -9.27
C THR A 202 -14.27 -2.84 -9.08
N HIS A 203 -13.79 -3.47 -10.17
CA HIS A 203 -12.94 -4.64 -10.00
C HIS A 203 -11.61 -4.18 -9.39
N SER A 204 -11.50 -4.34 -8.07
CA SER A 204 -10.26 -4.15 -7.34
C SER A 204 -9.67 -5.53 -7.04
N ASN A 205 -8.35 -5.61 -7.07
CA ASN A 205 -7.66 -6.82 -6.67
C ASN A 205 -6.74 -6.52 -5.50
N PRO A 206 -7.17 -6.76 -4.26
CA PRO A 206 -6.30 -6.62 -3.10
C PRO A 206 -5.11 -7.60 -3.11
N LYS A 207 -5.07 -8.57 -4.04
CA LYS A 207 -3.95 -9.49 -4.28
C LYS A 207 -3.17 -9.20 -5.59
N ARG A 208 -3.53 -8.17 -6.38
CA ARG A 208 -2.77 -7.77 -7.58
C ARG A 208 -2.70 -6.25 -7.70
N PRO A 209 -1.52 -5.63 -7.48
CA PRO A 209 -1.28 -4.26 -7.91
C PRO A 209 -1.07 -4.24 -9.44
N ALA A 210 -1.20 -3.06 -10.05
CA ALA A 210 -1.31 -2.85 -11.50
C ALA A 210 -0.13 -3.35 -12.36
N MET A 211 0.94 -3.89 -11.76
CA MET A 211 1.96 -4.68 -12.45
C MET A 211 2.34 -5.93 -11.65
N VAL A 212 2.37 -7.07 -12.35
CA VAL A 212 2.85 -8.36 -11.83
C VAL A 212 3.98 -8.81 -12.77
N CYS A 213 5.17 -9.08 -12.23
CA CYS A 213 6.24 -9.68 -13.02
C CYS A 213 5.81 -11.09 -13.45
N ARG A 214 5.64 -11.32 -14.76
CA ARG A 214 5.19 -12.61 -15.31
C ARG A 214 6.19 -13.76 -15.12
N GLU A 215 7.42 -13.44 -14.75
CA GLU A 215 8.51 -14.43 -14.65
C GLU A 215 8.81 -14.83 -13.20
N CYS A 216 8.91 -13.86 -12.27
CA CYS A 216 9.22 -14.16 -10.87
C CYS A 216 8.04 -13.97 -9.90
N GLY A 217 6.91 -13.45 -10.37
CA GLY A 217 5.73 -13.20 -9.54
C GLY A 217 5.87 -12.06 -8.54
N ALA A 218 6.95 -11.28 -8.59
CA ALA A 218 7.15 -10.12 -7.73
C ALA A 218 6.14 -8.99 -8.04
N PHE A 219 5.73 -8.30 -6.99
CA PHE A 219 4.72 -7.24 -7.00
C PHE A 219 5.23 -6.01 -6.24
N PRO A 220 6.00 -5.10 -6.88
CA PRO A 220 6.40 -3.87 -6.21
C PRO A 220 5.19 -2.92 -6.06
N PRO A 221 5.06 -2.19 -4.94
CA PRO A 221 4.03 -1.17 -4.80
C PRO A 221 4.26 -0.05 -5.82
N LEU A 222 3.21 0.33 -6.55
CA LEU A 222 3.20 1.57 -7.32
C LEU A 222 2.94 2.70 -6.34
N LEU A 223 4.01 3.43 -6.01
CA LEU A 223 3.94 4.62 -5.18
C LEU A 223 3.64 5.81 -6.10
N ASN A 224 2.56 6.56 -5.83
CA ASN A 224 2.41 7.89 -6.44
C ASN A 224 3.50 8.85 -5.91
N ASN A 225 3.71 10.01 -6.54
CA ASN A 225 4.79 10.93 -6.13
C ASN A 225 4.74 11.28 -4.63
N GLN A 226 3.54 11.42 -4.04
CA GLN A 226 3.41 11.68 -2.61
C GLN A 226 3.77 10.46 -1.77
N GLU A 227 3.42 9.26 -2.21
CA GLU A 227 3.82 8.01 -1.54
C GLU A 227 5.32 7.72 -1.69
N VAL A 228 5.95 8.15 -2.79
CA VAL A 228 7.41 8.12 -2.95
C VAL A 228 8.07 9.06 -1.93
N LEU A 229 7.56 10.28 -1.77
CA LEU A 229 8.05 11.21 -0.75
C LEU A 229 7.83 10.65 0.67
N ASN A 230 6.66 10.09 0.95
CA ASN A 230 6.36 9.48 2.25
C ASN A 230 7.28 8.28 2.54
N GLU A 231 7.57 7.46 1.53
CA GLU A 231 8.48 6.32 1.67
C GLU A 231 9.93 6.77 1.83
N LEU A 232 10.35 7.82 1.12
CA LEU A 232 11.65 8.46 1.30
C LEU A 232 11.81 9.00 2.72
N ASP A 233 10.78 9.67 3.26
CA ASP A 233 10.77 10.17 4.63
C ASP A 233 10.84 9.03 5.64
N ARG A 234 10.04 7.97 5.46
CA ARG A 234 10.04 6.77 6.32
C ARG A 234 11.40 6.08 6.33
N LEU A 235 11.99 5.87 5.14
CA LEU A 235 13.32 5.27 5.00
C LEU A 235 14.40 6.15 5.62
N SER A 236 14.32 7.47 5.43
CA SER A 236 15.25 8.44 6.04
C SER A 236 15.17 8.39 7.56
N GLN A 237 13.98 8.33 8.15
CA GLN A 237 13.81 8.16 9.59
C GLN A 237 14.39 6.83 10.08
N HIS A 238 14.16 5.73 9.35
CA HIS A 238 14.71 4.42 9.68
C HIS A 238 16.24 4.37 9.61
N HIS A 239 16.84 5.00 8.59
CA HIS A 239 18.29 5.07 8.43
C HIS A 239 18.96 5.93 9.52
N HIS A 240 18.28 6.96 10.00
CA HIS A 240 18.78 7.79 11.10
C HIS A 240 18.52 7.18 12.49
N ASP A 241 17.70 6.15 12.60
CA ASP A 241 17.36 5.55 13.89
C ASP A 241 18.56 4.86 14.58
N GLY A 242 18.72 5.17 15.85
CA GLY A 242 19.82 4.70 16.69
C GLY A 242 21.17 5.39 16.44
N LEU A 243 21.26 6.34 15.51
CA LEU A 243 22.47 7.15 15.32
C LEU A 243 22.64 8.19 16.46
N PRO A 244 23.90 8.56 16.79
CA PRO A 244 24.16 9.69 17.68
C PRO A 244 23.63 11.00 17.07
N SER A 245 22.63 11.58 17.72
CA SER A 245 21.92 12.80 17.30
C SER A 245 21.38 13.55 18.52
N CYS A 246 20.96 14.81 18.32
CA CYS A 246 20.15 15.49 19.34
C CYS A 246 18.83 14.73 19.56
N LYS A 247 18.38 14.64 20.83
CA LYS A 247 17.14 13.96 21.24
C LYS A 247 16.06 14.91 21.77
N ASP A 248 16.33 16.21 21.77
CA ASP A 248 15.34 17.22 22.11
C ASP A 248 14.44 17.48 20.89
N ALA A 249 13.16 17.11 20.99
CA ALA A 249 12.18 17.21 19.91
C ALA A 249 11.88 18.64 19.48
N GLN A 250 12.20 19.63 20.32
CA GLN A 250 12.01 21.06 20.01
C GLN A 250 13.29 21.70 19.43
N CYS A 251 14.38 20.95 19.32
CA CYS A 251 15.63 21.43 18.76
C CYS A 251 15.66 21.26 17.24
N GLU A 252 16.11 22.28 16.51
CA GLU A 252 16.34 22.23 15.06
C GLU A 252 17.29 21.11 14.61
N ASN A 253 18.10 20.58 15.54
CA ASN A 253 19.05 19.50 15.31
C ASN A 253 18.51 18.12 15.70
N TYR A 254 17.21 18.01 16.00
CA TYR A 254 16.55 16.75 16.34
C TYR A 254 16.71 15.72 15.22
N GLY A 255 17.15 14.51 15.56
CA GLY A 255 17.29 13.41 14.60
C GLY A 255 18.47 13.54 13.62
N LEU A 256 19.08 14.72 13.48
CA LEU A 256 20.25 14.91 12.62
C LEU A 256 21.48 14.23 13.21
N SER A 257 22.13 13.36 12.45
CA SER A 257 23.28 12.61 12.95
C SER A 257 24.55 13.46 13.01
N VAL A 258 25.38 13.26 14.04
CA VAL A 258 26.71 13.90 14.15
C VAL A 258 27.66 13.51 13.00
N HIS A 259 27.39 12.39 12.33
CA HIS A 259 28.22 11.90 11.24
C HIS A 259 28.01 12.76 9.99
N THR A 260 26.75 12.98 9.58
CA THR A 260 26.38 13.77 8.39
C THR A 260 26.30 15.27 8.65
N HIS A 261 26.16 15.70 9.91
CA HIS A 261 25.98 17.11 10.30
C HIS A 261 26.97 17.53 11.39
N LYS A 262 28.25 17.17 11.21
CA LYS A 262 29.32 17.35 12.21
C LYS A 262 29.49 18.79 12.67
N ASP A 263 29.29 19.75 11.77
CA ASP A 263 29.32 21.18 12.01
C ASP A 263 28.31 21.64 13.07
N ARG A 264 27.23 20.89 13.30
CA ARG A 264 26.16 21.21 14.28
C ARG A 264 26.46 20.74 15.71
N TYR A 265 27.55 20.00 15.91
CA TYR A 265 27.90 19.39 17.20
C TYR A 265 29.35 19.69 17.61
N HIS A 266 29.61 19.64 18.91
CA HIS A 266 30.96 19.72 19.49
C HIS A 266 31.30 18.39 20.18
N ALA A 267 32.33 17.69 19.71
CA ALA A 267 32.85 16.49 20.36
C ALA A 267 33.63 16.88 21.63
N PHE A 268 33.28 16.33 22.80
CA PHE A 268 33.97 16.66 24.05
C PHE A 268 34.10 15.44 24.98
N GLY A 269 35.33 15.04 25.28
CA GLY A 269 35.60 13.94 26.20
C GLY A 269 34.98 12.59 25.82
N PHE A 270 35.08 11.64 26.76
CA PHE A 270 34.67 10.25 26.55
C PHE A 270 33.83 9.73 27.72
N SER A 271 32.99 8.73 27.46
CA SER A 271 32.31 7.90 28.47
C SER A 271 32.84 6.47 28.35
N GLY A 272 33.83 6.11 29.18
CA GLY A 272 34.65 4.94 28.89
C GLY A 272 35.46 5.18 27.62
N ASP A 273 35.30 4.34 26.61
CA ASP A 273 35.92 4.47 25.28
C ASP A 273 35.01 5.12 24.23
N ARG A 274 33.85 5.67 24.64
CA ARG A 274 32.83 6.20 23.73
C ARG A 274 32.85 7.73 23.67
N GLN A 275 32.84 8.29 22.48
CA GLN A 275 32.84 9.73 22.23
C GLN A 275 31.54 10.38 22.71
N ARG A 276 31.65 11.50 23.45
CA ARG A 276 30.50 12.34 23.78
C ARG A 276 30.40 13.56 22.87
N TYR A 277 29.18 14.01 22.64
CA TYR A 277 28.85 15.15 21.79
C TYR A 277 27.93 16.12 22.52
N ARG A 278 28.08 17.41 22.21
CA ARG A 278 27.19 18.49 22.63
C ARG A 278 26.55 19.12 21.40
N CYS A 279 25.22 19.26 21.42
CA CYS A 279 24.50 20.01 20.40
C CYS A 279 24.85 21.51 20.50
N LYS A 280 25.23 22.15 19.40
CA LYS A 280 25.54 23.59 19.41
C LYS A 280 24.29 24.47 19.59
N SER A 281 23.11 23.97 19.24
CA SER A 281 21.84 24.69 19.34
C SER A 281 21.26 24.59 20.77
N CYS A 282 20.77 23.42 21.19
CA CYS A 282 20.14 23.27 22.52
C CYS A 282 21.10 22.95 23.68
N GLN A 283 22.42 22.83 23.43
CA GLN A 283 23.43 22.44 24.42
C GLN A 283 23.26 21.03 25.03
N GLY A 284 22.27 20.25 24.59
CA GLY A 284 22.06 18.87 25.01
C GLY A 284 23.27 17.99 24.71
N THR A 285 23.56 17.04 25.61
CA THR A 285 24.71 16.14 25.48
C THR A 285 24.28 14.69 25.31
N PHE A 286 25.01 13.94 24.50
CA PHE A 286 24.74 12.53 24.24
C PHE A 286 26.04 11.78 23.87
N VAL A 287 25.98 10.45 23.84
CA VAL A 287 27.15 9.58 23.62
C VAL A 287 26.94 8.77 22.34
N ASP A 288 27.96 8.70 21.48
CA ASP A 288 27.99 7.73 20.40
C ASP A 288 28.24 6.34 20.96
N ARG A 289 27.18 5.53 21.04
CA ARG A 289 27.18 4.17 21.61
C ARG A 289 28.13 3.23 20.88
N TRP A 290 28.51 3.53 19.64
CA TRP A 290 29.23 2.66 18.73
C TRP A 290 30.66 3.11 18.42
N SER A 291 31.04 4.31 18.85
CA SER A 291 32.41 4.86 18.71
C SER A 291 33.50 4.05 19.42
N GLY A 292 33.15 3.31 20.47
CA GLY A 292 34.07 2.46 21.21
C GLY A 292 34.28 1.08 20.59
N THR A 293 35.18 0.31 21.20
CA THR A 293 35.59 -1.02 20.74
C THR A 293 34.42 -2.01 20.80
N ASN A 294 34.22 -2.81 19.75
CA ASN A 294 33.19 -3.85 19.75
C ASN A 294 33.66 -5.12 20.48
N LYS A 295 33.45 -5.18 21.79
CA LYS A 295 33.78 -6.36 22.62
C LYS A 295 33.05 -7.65 22.22
N LYS A 296 32.00 -7.56 21.40
CA LYS A 296 31.17 -8.69 20.98
C LYS A 296 31.38 -9.07 19.51
N LEU A 297 32.42 -8.54 18.86
CA LEU A 297 32.67 -8.70 17.42
C LEU A 297 32.68 -10.17 16.99
N SER A 298 33.54 -10.99 17.60
CA SER A 298 33.68 -12.41 17.25
C SER A 298 32.35 -13.19 17.37
N PHE A 299 31.56 -12.89 18.40
CA PHE A 299 30.24 -13.49 18.57
C PHE A 299 29.27 -13.07 17.46
N GLN A 300 29.23 -11.77 17.14
CA GLN A 300 28.36 -11.21 16.11
C GLN A 300 28.73 -11.70 14.70
N GLU A 301 30.03 -11.86 14.42
CA GLU A 301 30.54 -12.46 13.17
C GLU A 301 30.08 -13.91 13.03
N THR A 302 30.18 -14.69 14.11
CA THR A 302 29.69 -16.08 14.12
C THR A 302 28.19 -16.14 13.89
N LEU A 303 27.42 -15.26 14.53
CA LEU A 303 25.97 -15.16 14.35
C LEU A 303 25.60 -14.83 12.90
N LEU A 304 26.24 -13.82 12.30
CA LEU A 304 26.04 -13.46 10.89
C LEU A 304 26.41 -14.61 9.95
N GLY A 305 27.50 -15.33 10.22
CA GLY A 305 27.89 -16.50 9.44
C GLY A 305 26.83 -17.59 9.43
N LEU A 306 26.22 -17.88 10.58
CA LEU A 306 25.10 -18.83 10.67
C LEU A 306 23.85 -18.32 9.94
N LEU A 307 23.58 -17.01 9.98
CA LEU A 307 22.46 -16.41 9.28
C LEU A 307 22.63 -16.49 7.75
N PHE A 308 23.81 -16.16 7.23
CA PHE A 308 24.10 -16.20 5.79
C PHE A 308 24.21 -17.62 5.21
N THR A 309 24.48 -18.62 6.06
CA THR A 309 24.46 -20.03 5.66
C THR A 309 23.06 -20.65 5.70
N GLY A 310 22.03 -19.86 6.03
CA GLY A 310 20.63 -20.26 5.91
C GLY A 310 20.08 -21.05 7.10
N TYR A 311 20.74 -21.05 8.26
CA TYR A 311 20.21 -21.70 9.45
C TYR A 311 18.95 -20.99 9.97
N SER A 312 17.99 -21.77 10.46
CA SER A 312 16.79 -21.20 11.12
C SER A 312 17.14 -20.49 12.42
N VAL A 313 16.40 -19.45 12.80
CA VAL A 313 16.61 -18.70 14.05
C VAL A 313 16.68 -19.63 15.28
N ARG A 314 15.83 -20.66 15.34
CA ARG A 314 15.83 -21.66 16.42
C ARG A 314 17.17 -22.40 16.50
N GLU A 315 17.70 -22.81 15.36
CA GLU A 315 18.95 -23.55 15.27
C GLU A 315 20.17 -22.67 15.57
N ILE A 316 20.14 -21.40 15.15
CA ILE A 316 21.14 -20.40 15.52
C ILE A 316 21.15 -20.19 17.04
N CYS A 317 19.97 -20.00 17.65
CA CYS A 317 19.84 -19.84 19.11
C CYS A 317 20.41 -21.04 19.86
N ARG A 318 20.14 -22.25 19.37
CA ARG A 318 20.68 -23.50 19.94
C ARG A 318 22.20 -23.58 19.84
N LYS A 319 22.78 -23.28 18.68
CA LYS A 319 24.23 -23.34 18.42
C LYS A 319 25.02 -22.29 19.19
N LEU A 320 24.43 -21.11 19.39
CA LEU A 320 25.06 -20.00 20.11
C LEU A 320 24.71 -19.96 21.60
N GLU A 321 23.90 -20.91 22.09
CA GLU A 321 23.44 -20.99 23.48
C GLU A 321 22.76 -19.69 23.97
N ILE A 322 21.98 -19.06 23.10
CA ILE A 322 21.23 -17.83 23.38
C ILE A 322 19.72 -18.04 23.27
N ASN A 323 18.96 -17.18 23.93
CA ASN A 323 17.51 -17.12 23.74
C ASN A 323 17.15 -16.21 22.54
N PRO A 324 15.93 -16.32 21.98
CA PRO A 324 15.49 -15.53 20.84
C PRO A 324 15.56 -14.01 21.06
N LYS A 325 15.28 -13.53 22.27
CA LYS A 325 15.39 -12.09 22.58
C LYS A 325 16.82 -11.60 22.41
N THR A 326 17.80 -12.33 22.98
CA THR A 326 19.23 -12.02 22.85
C THR A 326 19.71 -12.12 21.40
N PHE A 327 19.17 -13.04 20.61
CA PHE A 327 19.42 -13.09 19.17
C PHE A 327 18.99 -11.79 18.48
N TYR A 328 17.75 -11.34 18.67
CA TYR A 328 17.27 -10.09 18.08
C TYR A 328 18.01 -8.87 18.61
N ASP A 329 18.33 -8.82 19.90
CA ASP A 329 19.14 -7.75 20.49
C ASP A 329 20.51 -7.63 19.80
N HIS A 330 21.12 -8.76 19.39
CA HIS A 330 22.38 -8.75 18.65
C HIS A 330 22.21 -8.31 17.20
N ILE A 331 21.14 -8.74 16.53
CA ILE A 331 20.80 -8.27 15.18
C ILE A 331 20.60 -6.76 15.17
N ASP A 332 19.87 -6.21 16.13
CA ASP A 332 19.65 -4.76 16.23
C ASP A 332 20.95 -3.98 16.48
N GLN A 333 21.84 -4.52 17.32
CA GLN A 333 23.17 -3.94 17.55
C GLN A 333 24.03 -3.95 16.29
N ILE A 334 24.00 -5.04 15.51
CA ILE A 334 24.70 -5.14 14.23
C ILE A 334 24.13 -4.12 13.25
N ALA A 335 22.81 -4.10 13.07
CA ALA A 335 22.12 -3.20 12.16
C ALA A 335 22.41 -1.72 12.49
N SER A 336 22.37 -1.34 13.77
CA SER A 336 22.68 0.03 14.19
C SER A 336 24.15 0.41 13.95
N ARG A 337 25.10 -0.52 14.11
CA ARG A 337 26.51 -0.30 13.73
C ARG A 337 26.68 -0.15 12.22
N CYS A 338 25.98 -0.95 11.42
CA CYS A 338 25.96 -0.82 9.97
C CYS A 338 25.40 0.55 9.54
N ARG A 339 24.27 0.99 10.11
CA ARG A 339 23.71 2.34 9.87
C ARG A 339 24.69 3.45 10.22
N ARG A 340 25.43 3.32 11.32
CA ARG A 340 26.49 4.29 11.67
C ARG A 340 27.58 4.32 10.62
N LYS A 341 28.07 3.14 10.20
CA LYS A 341 29.13 3.05 9.19
C LYS A 341 28.66 3.64 7.85
N LEU A 342 27.40 3.41 7.50
CA LEU A 342 26.74 4.02 6.35
C LEU A 342 26.75 5.55 6.44
N ALA A 343 26.26 6.11 7.56
CA ALA A 343 26.26 7.55 7.77
C ALA A 343 27.67 8.18 7.76
N ASP A 344 28.68 7.47 8.26
CA ASP A 344 30.10 7.88 8.16
C ASP A 344 30.59 7.93 6.70
N ILE A 345 30.10 7.05 5.85
CA ILE A 345 30.44 7.00 4.42
C ILE A 345 29.69 8.10 3.68
N ASP A 346 28.37 8.23 3.89
CA ASP A 346 27.55 9.29 3.29
C ASP A 346 28.11 10.69 3.63
N ALA A 347 28.49 10.92 4.89
CA ALA A 347 29.11 12.17 5.31
C ALA A 347 30.41 12.48 4.56
N ARG A 348 31.23 11.46 4.31
CA ARG A 348 32.46 11.61 3.53
C ARG A 348 32.14 12.04 2.09
N TRP A 349 31.14 11.40 1.50
CA TRP A 349 30.73 11.59 0.11
C TRP A 349 29.91 12.86 -0.16
N ILE A 350 29.20 13.40 0.84
CA ILE A 350 28.39 14.60 0.64
C ILE A 350 29.19 15.84 1.03
N ASN A 351 30.05 15.75 2.05
CA ASN A 351 30.59 16.94 2.71
C ASN A 351 32.12 17.08 2.67
N HIS A 352 32.88 16.03 2.31
CA HIS A 352 34.31 15.99 2.63
C HIS A 352 35.26 15.54 1.51
N ALA A 353 34.77 15.01 0.40
CA ALA A 353 35.62 14.58 -0.70
C ALA A 353 35.40 15.46 -1.94
N ASP A 354 36.51 15.96 -2.46
CA ASP A 354 36.56 16.72 -3.71
C ASP A 354 36.72 15.79 -4.93
N GLU A 355 37.23 14.58 -4.70
CA GLU A 355 37.45 13.54 -5.73
C GLU A 355 37.00 12.16 -5.22
N TYR A 356 36.45 11.35 -6.13
CA TYR A 356 35.91 10.03 -5.85
C TYR A 356 36.51 8.97 -6.77
N GLN A 357 36.93 7.84 -6.20
CA GLN A 357 37.38 6.68 -6.95
C GLN A 357 36.31 5.59 -6.88
N LEU A 358 35.72 5.28 -8.03
CA LEU A 358 34.65 4.31 -8.17
C LEU A 358 35.14 3.08 -8.93
N THR A 359 34.62 1.93 -8.55
CA THR A 359 34.74 0.70 -9.34
C THR A 359 33.35 0.12 -9.54
N SER A 360 33.09 -0.40 -10.73
CA SER A 360 31.83 -1.04 -11.06
C SER A 360 32.08 -2.47 -11.51
N ASN A 361 31.22 -3.36 -11.09
CA ASN A 361 31.24 -4.74 -11.53
C ASN A 361 29.82 -5.17 -11.90
N TYR A 362 29.72 -6.15 -12.80
CA TYR A 362 28.45 -6.71 -13.20
C TYR A 362 28.51 -8.23 -13.26
N ARG A 363 27.38 -8.87 -12.95
CA ARG A 363 27.21 -10.31 -13.06
C ARG A 363 25.82 -10.63 -13.60
N THR A 364 25.70 -11.75 -14.29
CA THR A 364 24.38 -12.28 -14.68
C THR A 364 23.60 -12.60 -13.40
N LEU A 365 22.45 -11.93 -13.21
CA LEU A 365 21.65 -12.05 -12.00
C LEU A 365 21.04 -13.46 -11.86
N GLN A 366 20.70 -14.06 -12.99
CA GLN A 366 20.16 -15.43 -13.08
C GLN A 366 20.84 -16.16 -14.24
N PRO A 367 22.03 -16.75 -14.02
CA PRO A 367 22.83 -17.34 -15.11
C PRO A 367 22.16 -18.46 -15.89
N LEU A 368 21.10 -19.06 -15.33
CA LEU A 368 20.39 -20.21 -15.89
C LEU A 368 19.03 -19.87 -16.51
N SER A 369 18.56 -18.62 -16.42
CA SER A 369 17.22 -18.24 -16.90
C SER A 369 17.22 -17.72 -18.35
N ASN A 370 18.39 -17.46 -18.95
CA ASN A 370 18.52 -16.87 -20.29
C ASN A 370 17.81 -15.51 -20.49
N ASN A 371 17.42 -14.82 -19.42
CA ASN A 371 16.70 -13.54 -19.51
C ASN A 371 17.59 -12.32 -19.75
N GLY A 372 18.90 -12.51 -19.93
CA GLY A 372 19.85 -11.44 -20.25
C GLY A 372 20.02 -10.38 -19.14
N VAL A 373 19.52 -10.64 -17.94
CA VAL A 373 19.55 -9.66 -16.85
C VAL A 373 20.92 -9.65 -16.18
N PHE A 374 21.55 -8.48 -16.23
CA PHE A 374 22.78 -8.20 -15.52
C PHE A 374 22.47 -7.37 -14.27
N TRP A 375 23.07 -7.78 -13.16
CA TRP A 375 23.14 -6.99 -11.95
C TRP A 375 24.45 -6.22 -11.96
N PHE A 376 24.35 -4.90 -11.91
CA PHE A 376 25.46 -3.97 -11.81
C PHE A 376 25.53 -3.47 -10.38
N ALA A 377 26.75 -3.38 -9.86
CA ALA A 377 27.03 -2.72 -8.59
C ALA A 377 28.22 -1.80 -8.78
N THR A 378 28.04 -0.54 -8.40
CA THR A 378 29.10 0.46 -8.33
C THR A 378 29.43 0.68 -6.86
N CYS A 379 30.72 0.60 -6.53
CA CYS A 379 31.21 0.82 -5.19
C CYS A 379 32.38 1.81 -5.15
N ASP A 380 32.60 2.39 -3.99
CA ASP A 380 33.82 3.12 -3.67
C ASP A 380 35.02 2.16 -3.76
N ALA A 381 36.01 2.49 -4.59
CA ALA A 381 37.13 1.61 -4.93
C ALA A 381 38.02 1.27 -3.72
N ASN A 382 38.07 2.15 -2.72
CA ASN A 382 38.93 1.99 -1.55
C ASN A 382 38.26 1.22 -0.41
N SER A 383 36.97 1.45 -0.17
CA SER A 383 36.23 0.82 0.92
C SER A 383 35.37 -0.37 0.49
N GLY A 384 35.14 -0.55 -0.81
CA GLY A 384 34.23 -1.56 -1.35
C GLY A 384 32.75 -1.29 -1.03
N TYR A 385 32.42 -0.09 -0.52
CA TYR A 385 31.06 0.26 -0.17
C TYR A 385 30.20 0.46 -1.43
N VAL A 386 29.11 -0.32 -1.55
CA VAL A 386 28.21 -0.27 -2.71
C VAL A 386 27.33 0.98 -2.62
N LEU A 387 27.52 1.87 -3.58
CA LEU A 387 26.83 3.17 -3.66
C LEU A 387 25.54 3.06 -4.48
N CYS A 388 25.61 2.30 -5.57
CA CYS A 388 24.49 2.10 -6.47
C CYS A 388 24.48 0.64 -6.90
N GLN A 389 23.27 0.09 -6.98
CA GLN A 389 23.03 -1.18 -7.64
C GLN A 389 21.87 -1.01 -8.61
N HIS A 390 22.03 -1.56 -9.80
CA HIS A 390 21.01 -1.49 -10.82
C HIS A 390 20.87 -2.86 -11.49
N THR A 391 19.66 -3.15 -11.96
CA THR A 391 19.45 -4.29 -12.86
C THR A 391 19.26 -3.72 -14.25
N ASN A 392 20.04 -4.16 -15.22
CA ASN A 392 19.73 -3.83 -16.60
C ASN A 392 18.76 -4.87 -17.12
N TYR A 393 17.54 -4.42 -17.40
CA TYR A 393 16.51 -5.21 -18.03
C TYR A 393 16.36 -4.70 -19.46
N SER A 394 16.76 -5.49 -20.46
CA SER A 394 16.55 -5.17 -21.87
C SER A 394 15.31 -5.93 -22.36
N VAL A 395 14.18 -5.22 -22.53
CA VAL A 395 12.94 -5.75 -23.17
C VAL A 395 13.07 -5.62 -24.69
N ASP A 396 14.20 -6.08 -25.20
CA ASP A 396 14.68 -5.98 -26.57
C ASP A 396 15.35 -4.61 -26.91
N ALA A 397 16.45 -4.66 -27.66
CA ALA A 397 16.70 -3.65 -28.68
C ALA A 397 15.36 -3.29 -29.37
N THR A 398 14.85 -2.06 -29.47
CA THR A 398 15.29 -0.72 -29.00
C THR A 398 14.03 0.17 -28.91
N PRO A 399 13.92 1.16 -28.00
CA PRO A 399 12.89 2.22 -28.11
C PRO A 399 13.45 3.47 -28.80
N THR A 400 12.74 3.96 -29.82
CA THR A 400 13.10 5.14 -30.63
C THR A 400 12.00 6.20 -30.57
N SER A 401 11.93 6.92 -29.45
CA SER A 401 11.19 8.19 -29.22
C SER A 401 9.65 8.13 -29.37
N PHE A 402 8.83 9.02 -28.80
CA PHE A 402 8.97 10.38 -28.28
C PHE A 402 8.21 10.52 -26.94
N THR A 403 8.54 11.56 -26.16
CA THR A 403 8.03 11.97 -24.83
C THR A 403 8.60 11.22 -23.62
N ASP A 404 9.86 11.51 -23.26
CA ASP A 404 10.39 11.62 -21.88
C ASP A 404 11.92 11.80 -21.89
N HIS A 405 12.48 12.26 -20.77
CA HIS A 405 13.87 12.72 -20.54
C HIS A 405 14.97 11.95 -21.32
N ASN A 406 15.74 12.65 -22.15
CA ASN A 406 16.74 12.06 -23.05
C ASN A 406 18.15 12.01 -22.42
N ALA A 407 18.53 10.86 -21.87
CA ALA A 407 19.85 10.60 -21.30
C ALA A 407 21.01 10.55 -22.33
N PHE A 408 20.73 10.83 -23.61
CA PHE A 408 21.72 10.85 -24.70
C PHE A 408 22.11 12.28 -25.16
N GLN A 409 21.93 13.31 -24.32
CA GLN A 409 22.77 14.51 -24.45
C GLN A 409 24.24 14.10 -24.36
N VAL A 410 25.10 14.69 -25.19
CA VAL A 410 26.51 14.29 -25.40
C VAL A 410 27.34 14.29 -24.09
N ASP A 411 26.90 15.06 -23.08
CA ASP A 411 27.54 15.14 -21.76
C ASP A 411 26.82 14.30 -20.68
N CYS A 412 25.84 13.47 -21.06
CA CYS A 412 25.05 12.64 -20.15
C CYS A 412 25.36 11.13 -20.28
N GLN A 413 26.37 10.76 -21.07
CA GLN A 413 26.84 9.37 -21.21
C GLN A 413 27.94 9.05 -20.17
N ILE A 414 27.76 8.00 -19.35
CA ILE A 414 28.83 7.44 -18.50
C ILE A 414 29.51 6.25 -19.22
N VAL A 415 29.76 6.37 -20.53
CA VAL A 415 30.81 5.59 -21.23
C VAL A 415 31.16 6.35 -22.51
N PRO A 416 32.45 6.54 -22.86
CA PRO A 416 32.83 7.15 -24.14
C PRO A 416 32.44 6.27 -25.33
N SER A 417 32.05 6.90 -26.44
CA SER A 417 31.65 6.26 -27.71
C SER A 417 32.76 5.45 -28.41
N ASP A 418 34.00 5.52 -27.92
CA ASP A 418 35.19 5.08 -28.66
C ASP A 418 35.92 3.89 -28.00
N TYR A 419 35.26 3.08 -27.16
CA TYR A 419 35.91 1.91 -26.56
C TYR A 419 35.92 0.71 -27.52
N SER A 420 37.05 0.46 -28.19
CA SER A 420 37.37 -0.83 -28.78
C SER A 420 37.93 -1.78 -27.73
N ALA A 421 37.46 -3.03 -27.70
CA ALA A 421 38.11 -4.07 -26.91
C ALA A 421 39.58 -4.21 -27.35
N GLU A 422 40.52 -4.04 -26.42
CA GLU A 422 41.90 -4.41 -26.69
C GLU A 422 41.95 -5.91 -26.99
N ASN A 423 42.40 -6.20 -28.20
CA ASN A 423 42.63 -7.51 -28.77
C ASN A 423 43.41 -8.43 -27.81
N ASN A 424 42.93 -9.66 -27.69
CA ASN A 424 43.82 -10.80 -27.65
C ASN A 424 44.45 -10.97 -29.05
N SER A 425 45.65 -10.42 -29.25
CA SER A 425 46.61 -10.92 -30.23
C SER A 425 48.00 -10.34 -29.99
N GLU A 426 48.91 -11.24 -29.59
CA GLU A 426 50.35 -11.15 -29.27
C GLU A 426 50.77 -10.62 -27.88
#